data_AF-A0A382MKF0-F1
#
_entry.id   AF-A0A382MKF0-F1
#
_cell.length_a   1.000
_cell.length_b   1.000
_cell.length_c   1.000
_cell.angle_alpha   90.00
_cell.angle_beta   90.00
_cell.angle_gamma   90.00
#
_symmetry.space_group_name_H-M   'P 1'
#
loop_
_entity.id
_entity.type
_entity.pdbx_description
1 polymer ?
#
loop_
_entity_poly.entity_id
_entity_poly.type
_entity_poly.pdbx_seq_one_letter_code
_entity_poly.pdbx_strand_id
1 'polypeptide(L)'
;ILLSIYASLSQESGLVPIVEPEVLMDGDHSIEQCAEATEKTLLKVFEDLVEANVHLSGIVLKPNMVLSGKDAQNRASTEEVAKYTVEVLKNTVPADVPGIAFLSGGQEDQESIDNLNSINIVGFKENVPWELSYSYGRGLQGAPLKIWGGEHAKVSDAQKEFERRGIAVSLARQGKY
;
A
#
# COMPACT_ATOMS: atom_id res chain seq x y z
N ILE A 1 14.82 3.73 12.83
CA ILE A 1 15.89 2.87 13.39
C ILE A 1 15.44 1.40 13.46
N LEU A 2 14.32 1.04 14.10
CA LEU A 2 13.92 -0.38 14.22
C LEU A 2 13.71 -1.08 12.87
N LEU A 3 13.07 -0.40 11.91
CA LEU A 3 12.83 -0.96 10.56
C LEU A 3 14.14 -1.23 9.81
N SER A 4 15.17 -0.40 9.98
CA SER A 4 16.44 -0.58 9.29
C SER A 4 17.28 -1.70 9.88
N ILE A 5 17.26 -1.88 11.21
CA ILE A 5 17.85 -3.04 11.88
C ILE A 5 17.16 -4.33 11.40
N TYR A 6 15.83 -4.35 11.38
CA TYR A 6 15.06 -5.49 10.87
C TYR A 6 15.42 -5.83 9.42
N ALA A 7 15.49 -4.81 8.55
CA ALA A 7 15.80 -5.00 7.14
C ALA A 7 17.22 -5.53 6.94
N SER A 8 18.20 -4.97 7.65
CA SER A 8 19.59 -5.40 7.61
C SER A 8 19.75 -6.86 8.05
N LEU A 9 19.19 -7.24 9.22
CA LEU A 9 19.23 -8.62 9.72
C LEU A 9 18.50 -9.61 8.81
N SER A 10 17.39 -9.17 8.17
CA SER A 10 16.68 -9.99 7.18
C SER A 10 17.59 -10.30 5.99
N GLN A 11 18.29 -9.29 5.47
CA GLN A 11 19.21 -9.46 4.34
C GLN A 11 20.42 -10.32 4.72
N GLU A 12 21.01 -10.14 5.91
CA GLU A 12 22.07 -11.01 6.43
C GLU A 12 21.63 -12.48 6.51
N SER A 13 20.34 -12.71 6.75
CA SER A 13 19.73 -14.05 6.81
C SER A 13 19.26 -14.58 5.44
N GLY A 14 19.50 -13.84 4.35
CA GLY A 14 19.06 -14.22 3.01
C GLY A 14 17.55 -14.06 2.75
N LEU A 15 16.86 -13.23 3.54
CA LEU A 15 15.44 -12.91 3.41
C LEU A 15 15.25 -11.53 2.78
N VAL A 16 14.16 -11.36 2.02
CA VAL A 16 13.72 -10.06 1.50
C VAL A 16 12.85 -9.37 2.56
N PRO A 17 13.30 -8.26 3.18
CA PRO A 17 12.46 -7.52 4.11
C PRO A 17 11.35 -6.74 3.39
N ILE A 18 10.15 -6.84 3.95
CA ILE A 18 9.06 -5.89 3.64
C ILE A 18 9.10 -4.80 4.70
N VAL A 19 9.39 -3.56 4.29
CA VAL A 19 9.49 -2.41 5.20
C VAL A 19 8.13 -1.70 5.22
N GLU A 20 7.43 -1.76 6.36
CA GLU A 20 6.06 -1.24 6.52
C GLU A 20 6.01 -0.07 7.52
N PRO A 21 6.19 1.18 7.05
CA PRO A 21 6.03 2.38 7.87
C PRO A 21 4.61 2.96 7.71
N GLU A 22 3.60 2.33 8.34
CA GLU A 22 2.20 2.78 8.24
C GLU A 22 1.96 4.12 8.97
N VAL A 23 1.48 5.12 8.23
CA VAL A 23 0.79 6.29 8.78
C VAL A 23 -0.71 5.98 8.84
N LEU A 24 -1.27 6.02 10.05
CA LEU A 24 -2.66 5.64 10.30
C LEU A 24 -3.66 6.64 9.70
N MET A 25 -4.77 6.13 9.16
CA MET A 25 -5.85 6.94 8.58
C MET A 25 -6.80 7.57 9.62
N ASP A 26 -6.60 7.32 10.91
CA ASP A 26 -7.51 7.76 11.97
C ASP A 26 -7.58 9.30 12.08
N GLY A 27 -8.79 9.82 12.28
CA GLY A 27 -9.05 11.26 12.46
C GLY A 27 -9.73 11.92 11.25
N ASP A 28 -9.79 13.25 11.30
CA ASP A 28 -10.49 14.14 10.37
C ASP A 28 -9.55 14.97 9.48
N HIS A 29 -8.27 14.56 9.41
CA HIS A 29 -7.23 15.26 8.69
C HIS A 29 -7.45 15.28 7.18
N SER A 30 -6.93 16.32 6.52
CA SER A 30 -6.97 16.45 5.06
C SER A 30 -5.95 15.54 4.38
N ILE A 31 -6.11 15.34 3.07
CA ILE A 31 -5.16 14.54 2.28
C ILE A 31 -3.76 15.18 2.26
N GLU A 32 -3.66 16.51 2.30
CA GLU A 32 -2.40 17.25 2.39
C GLU A 32 -1.66 16.96 3.70
N GLN A 33 -2.40 16.87 4.81
CA GLN A 33 -1.80 16.53 6.10
C GLN A 33 -1.30 15.08 6.12
N CYS A 34 -2.03 14.16 5.50
CA CYS A 34 -1.56 12.78 5.31
C CYS A 34 -0.33 12.73 4.40
N ALA A 35 -0.30 13.52 3.33
CA ALA A 35 0.82 13.63 2.41
C ALA A 35 2.08 14.10 3.15
N GLU A 36 1.97 15.18 3.93
CA GLU A 36 3.07 15.72 4.73
C GLU A 36 3.59 14.70 5.76
N ALA A 37 2.69 14.01 6.46
CA ALA A 37 3.06 12.98 7.42
C ALA A 37 3.76 11.78 6.76
N THR A 38 3.25 11.34 5.60
CA THR A 38 3.80 10.23 4.82
C THR A 38 5.17 10.59 4.27
N GLU A 39 5.33 11.80 3.72
CA GLU A 39 6.60 12.28 3.17
C GLU A 39 7.69 12.32 4.25
N LYS A 40 7.41 12.95 5.42
CA LYS A 40 8.36 12.98 6.55
C LYS A 40 8.73 11.58 7.02
N THR A 41 7.76 10.68 7.07
CA THR A 41 7.97 9.30 7.52
C THR A 41 8.88 8.55 6.54
N LEU A 42 8.58 8.61 5.24
CA LEU A 42 9.36 7.91 4.21
C LEU A 42 10.77 8.45 4.10
N LEU A 43 10.96 9.79 4.15
CA LEU A 43 12.30 10.39 4.18
C LEU A 43 13.13 9.84 5.34
N LYS A 44 12.56 9.78 6.54
CA LYS A 44 13.28 9.25 7.70
C LYS A 44 13.56 7.75 7.58
N VAL A 45 12.62 6.98 7.05
CA VAL A 45 12.81 5.53 6.82
C VAL A 45 13.97 5.30 5.86
N PHE A 46 14.02 5.99 4.72
CA PHE A 46 15.10 5.80 3.76
C PHE A 46 16.45 6.32 4.25
N GLU A 47 16.49 7.41 5.01
CA GLU A 47 17.69 7.84 5.73
C GLU A 47 18.22 6.71 6.62
N ASP A 48 17.36 6.16 7.48
CA ASP A 48 17.74 5.09 8.42
C ASP A 48 18.14 3.78 7.71
N LEU A 49 17.52 3.46 6.56
CA LEU A 49 17.87 2.28 5.76
C LEU A 49 19.25 2.41 5.12
N VAL A 50 19.56 3.60 4.60
CA VAL A 50 20.87 3.89 4.00
C VAL A 50 21.97 3.87 5.07
N GLU A 51 21.73 4.49 6.24
CA GLU A 51 22.69 4.45 7.37
C GLU A 51 22.99 3.02 7.85
N ALA A 52 22.00 2.13 7.79
CA ALA A 52 22.15 0.71 8.13
C ALA A 52 22.72 -0.15 6.99
N ASN A 53 23.15 0.45 5.87
CA ASN A 53 23.66 -0.22 4.67
C ASN A 53 22.69 -1.27 4.10
N VAL A 54 21.38 -1.02 4.18
CA VAL A 54 20.37 -1.91 3.58
C VAL A 54 20.45 -1.82 2.06
N HIS A 55 20.51 -2.98 1.40
CA HIS A 55 20.44 -3.05 -0.06
C HIS A 55 19.02 -2.76 -0.54
N LEU A 56 18.76 -1.54 -1.01
CA LEU A 56 17.41 -1.10 -1.40
C LEU A 56 16.80 -1.90 -2.56
N SER A 57 17.63 -2.42 -3.46
CA SER A 57 17.20 -3.35 -4.52
C SER A 57 16.69 -4.70 -4.01
N GLY A 58 16.96 -5.01 -2.74
CA GLY A 58 16.54 -6.23 -2.06
C GLY A 58 15.46 -5.99 -1.00
N ILE A 59 14.65 -4.94 -1.11
CA ILE A 59 13.50 -4.70 -0.22
C ILE A 59 12.18 -4.66 -0.99
N VAL A 60 11.07 -4.76 -0.27
CA VAL A 60 9.75 -4.28 -0.74
C VAL A 60 9.27 -3.22 0.22
N LEU A 61 8.83 -2.06 -0.28
CA LEU A 61 8.19 -1.04 0.55
C LEU A 61 6.69 -1.37 0.68
N LYS A 62 6.13 -1.30 1.88
CA LYS A 62 4.70 -1.46 2.14
C LYS A 62 4.17 -0.22 2.88
N PRO A 63 3.90 0.89 2.16
CA PRO A 63 3.42 2.11 2.77
C PRO A 63 1.88 2.13 2.79
N ASN A 64 1.30 3.05 3.55
CA ASN A 64 -0.08 3.49 3.33
C ASN A 64 -0.22 4.21 1.98
N MET A 65 -1.45 4.25 1.45
CA MET A 65 -1.82 5.24 0.43
C MET A 65 -1.98 6.60 1.11
N VAL A 66 -1.86 7.69 0.35
CA VAL A 66 -2.11 9.04 0.87
C VAL A 66 -3.61 9.32 0.78
N LEU A 67 -4.27 9.41 1.94
CA LEU A 67 -5.73 9.47 2.07
C LEU A 67 -6.15 10.63 2.97
N SER A 68 -7.37 11.15 2.79
CA SER A 68 -8.00 11.92 3.88
C SER A 68 -8.32 10.99 5.06
N GLY A 69 -8.34 11.56 6.26
CA GLY A 69 -8.72 10.84 7.47
C GLY A 69 -10.11 10.20 7.35
N LYS A 70 -10.30 9.07 8.02
CA LYS A 70 -11.55 8.29 7.91
C LYS A 70 -12.79 9.07 8.35
N ASP A 71 -12.63 10.01 9.27
CA ASP A 71 -13.70 10.82 9.85
C ASP A 71 -13.84 12.20 9.16
N ALA A 72 -13.02 12.46 8.13
CA ALA A 72 -13.03 13.72 7.38
C ALA A 72 -14.34 13.87 6.59
N GLN A 73 -14.96 15.05 6.69
CA GLN A 73 -16.22 15.34 5.98
C GLN A 73 -16.06 15.42 4.45
N ASN A 74 -14.89 15.86 4.00
CA ASN A 74 -14.54 15.99 2.59
C ASN A 74 -13.41 15.01 2.27
N ARG A 75 -13.74 13.72 2.16
CA ARG A 75 -12.76 12.70 1.76
C ARG A 75 -12.33 12.92 0.31
N ALA A 76 -11.03 12.79 0.06
CA ALA A 76 -10.45 12.92 -1.27
C ALA A 76 -11.01 11.89 -2.25
N SER A 77 -11.13 12.30 -3.51
CA SER A 77 -11.46 11.40 -4.61
C SER A 77 -10.33 10.40 -4.89
N THR A 78 -10.66 9.31 -5.57
CA THR A 78 -9.71 8.29 -6.01
C THR A 78 -8.59 8.90 -6.87
N GLU A 79 -8.91 9.88 -7.70
CA GLU A 79 -7.95 10.60 -8.54
C GLU A 79 -7.00 11.48 -7.73
N GLU A 80 -7.49 12.13 -6.67
CA GLU A 80 -6.67 12.91 -5.75
C GLU A 80 -5.74 12.00 -4.94
N VAL A 81 -6.27 10.91 -4.39
CA VAL A 81 -5.49 9.86 -3.69
C VAL A 81 -4.35 9.38 -4.58
N ALA A 82 -4.63 9.08 -5.85
CA ALA A 82 -3.62 8.61 -6.79
C ALA A 82 -2.51 9.64 -7.03
N LYS A 83 -2.87 10.91 -7.27
CA LYS A 83 -1.91 11.99 -7.51
C LYS A 83 -1.01 12.22 -6.29
N TYR A 84 -1.62 12.45 -5.11
CA TYR A 84 -0.86 12.69 -3.89
C TYR A 84 0.03 11.50 -3.52
N THR A 85 -0.47 10.27 -3.68
CA THR A 85 0.34 9.07 -3.42
C THR A 85 1.55 9.00 -4.36
N VAL A 86 1.35 9.13 -5.68
CA VAL A 86 2.48 9.06 -6.63
C VAL A 86 3.46 10.21 -6.43
N GLU A 87 2.99 11.42 -6.13
CA GLU A 87 3.84 12.58 -5.85
C GLU A 87 4.72 12.36 -4.61
N VAL A 88 4.14 11.93 -3.49
CA VAL A 88 4.91 11.63 -2.27
C VAL A 88 5.95 10.54 -2.52
N LEU A 89 5.59 9.48 -3.25
CA LEU A 89 6.54 8.41 -3.58
C LEU A 89 7.70 8.93 -4.44
N LYS A 90 7.43 9.79 -5.43
CA LYS A 90 8.46 10.42 -6.26
C LYS A 90 9.41 11.33 -5.48
N ASN A 91 8.91 11.97 -4.43
CA ASN A 91 9.73 12.85 -3.59
C ASN A 91 10.59 12.08 -2.59
N THR A 92 10.27 10.82 -2.29
CA THR A 92 10.83 10.13 -1.11
C THR A 92 11.45 8.76 -1.37
N VAL A 93 11.01 8.02 -2.38
CA VAL A 93 11.46 6.64 -2.62
C VAL A 93 12.58 6.63 -3.64
N PRO A 94 13.75 6.02 -3.35
CA PRO A 94 14.80 5.83 -4.33
C PRO A 94 14.37 4.89 -5.48
N ALA A 95 14.81 5.16 -6.70
CA ALA A 95 14.48 4.35 -7.89
C ALA A 95 15.00 2.90 -7.82
N ASP A 96 16.00 2.63 -6.97
CA ASP A 96 16.57 1.30 -6.77
C ASP A 96 15.61 0.33 -6.05
N VAL A 97 14.58 0.83 -5.37
CA VAL A 97 13.54 -0.02 -4.77
C VAL A 97 12.82 -0.75 -5.92
N PRO A 98 12.62 -2.07 -5.89
CA PRO A 98 12.00 -2.76 -7.01
C PRO A 98 10.48 -2.62 -7.03
N GLY A 99 9.84 -2.52 -5.87
CA GLY A 99 8.39 -2.50 -5.78
C GLY A 99 7.82 -1.98 -4.47
N ILE A 100 6.60 -1.47 -4.59
CA ILE A 100 5.80 -0.86 -3.54
C ILE A 100 4.49 -1.64 -3.46
N ALA A 101 4.23 -2.31 -2.34
CA ALA A 101 3.05 -3.13 -2.13
C ALA A 101 2.15 -2.49 -1.07
N PHE A 102 1.18 -1.67 -1.47
CA PHE A 102 0.35 -0.89 -0.55
C PHE A 102 -0.43 -1.78 0.43
N LEU A 103 -0.55 -1.33 1.67
CA LEU A 103 -1.54 -1.84 2.62
C LEU A 103 -2.92 -1.24 2.34
N SER A 104 -4.00 -1.97 2.69
CA SER A 104 -5.37 -1.45 2.52
C SER A 104 -5.78 -0.47 3.63
N GLY A 105 -5.06 -0.41 4.75
CA GLY A 105 -5.05 0.71 5.71
C GLY A 105 -6.41 1.22 6.15
N GLY A 106 -7.31 0.34 6.60
CA GLY A 106 -8.63 0.78 7.10
C GLY A 106 -9.69 1.13 6.03
N GLN A 107 -9.31 1.27 4.76
CA GLN A 107 -10.22 1.52 3.63
C GLN A 107 -11.33 0.46 3.53
N GLU A 108 -12.45 0.89 2.96
CA GLU A 108 -13.46 -0.03 2.49
C GLU A 108 -12.92 -0.90 1.37
N ASP A 109 -13.49 -2.08 1.24
CA ASP A 109 -12.92 -3.09 0.39
C ASP A 109 -12.83 -2.65 -1.09
N GLN A 110 -13.90 -2.07 -1.63
CA GLN A 110 -13.95 -1.61 -3.02
C GLN A 110 -13.06 -0.38 -3.23
N GLU A 111 -13.08 0.55 -2.27
CA GLU A 111 -12.25 1.76 -2.28
C GLU A 111 -10.76 1.42 -2.44
N SER A 112 -10.26 0.39 -1.72
CA SER A 112 -8.87 -0.04 -1.83
C SER A 112 -8.48 -0.57 -3.22
N ILE A 113 -9.43 -1.06 -4.01
CA ILE A 113 -9.22 -1.55 -5.38
C ILE A 113 -9.22 -0.35 -6.34
N ASP A 114 -10.21 0.54 -6.18
CA ASP A 114 -10.35 1.74 -7.01
C ASP A 114 -9.11 2.64 -6.86
N ASN A 115 -8.65 2.86 -5.63
CA ASN A 115 -7.46 3.66 -5.35
C ASN A 115 -6.21 3.03 -5.95
N LEU A 116 -6.01 1.72 -5.79
CA LEU A 116 -4.86 1.02 -6.39
C LEU A 116 -4.85 1.12 -7.93
N ASN A 117 -6.02 1.01 -8.56
CA ASN A 117 -6.18 1.15 -9.99
C ASN A 117 -5.77 2.53 -10.48
N SER A 118 -6.30 3.58 -9.84
CA SER A 118 -5.99 4.96 -10.18
C SER A 118 -4.52 5.30 -9.92
N ILE A 119 -3.94 4.80 -8.82
CA ILE A 119 -2.50 4.92 -8.53
C ILE A 119 -1.67 4.33 -9.68
N ASN A 120 -2.02 3.14 -10.16
CA ASN A 120 -1.31 2.52 -11.29
C ASN A 120 -1.49 3.30 -12.59
N ILE A 121 -2.70 3.78 -12.89
CA ILE A 121 -2.94 4.63 -14.08
C ILE A 121 -2.06 5.89 -14.05
N VAL A 122 -1.99 6.58 -12.91
CA VAL A 122 -1.13 7.75 -12.74
C VAL A 122 0.36 7.35 -12.81
N GLY A 123 0.76 6.27 -12.13
CA GLY A 123 2.12 5.76 -12.14
C GLY A 123 2.64 5.43 -13.55
N PHE A 124 1.83 4.76 -14.38
CA PHE A 124 2.18 4.49 -15.77
C PHE A 124 2.30 5.77 -16.60
N LYS A 125 1.37 6.72 -16.41
CA LYS A 125 1.40 8.00 -17.10
C LYS A 125 2.66 8.81 -16.73
N GLU A 126 3.11 8.72 -15.49
CA GLU A 126 4.29 9.42 -15.00
C GLU A 126 5.60 8.63 -15.14
N ASN A 127 5.53 7.41 -15.66
CA ASN A 127 6.67 6.51 -15.85
C ASN A 127 7.51 6.34 -14.58
N VAL A 128 6.84 6.03 -13.46
CA VAL A 128 7.51 5.75 -12.18
C VAL A 128 8.39 4.50 -12.29
N PRO A 129 9.53 4.44 -11.57
CA PRO A 129 10.49 3.34 -11.73
C PRO A 129 10.11 2.08 -10.93
N TRP A 130 9.15 2.16 -10.01
CA TRP A 130 8.75 1.06 -9.13
C TRP A 130 7.55 0.30 -9.70
N GLU A 131 7.48 -0.99 -9.40
CA GLU A 131 6.21 -1.73 -9.50
C GLU A 131 5.25 -1.28 -8.38
N LEU A 132 4.03 -0.88 -8.73
CA LEU A 132 2.99 -0.48 -7.77
C LEU A 132 1.96 -1.60 -7.62
N SER A 133 1.92 -2.23 -6.45
CA SER A 133 1.14 -3.44 -6.17
C SER A 133 0.44 -3.35 -4.81
N TYR A 134 -0.03 -4.48 -4.29
CA TYR A 134 -0.80 -4.59 -3.06
C TYR A 134 -0.24 -5.66 -2.12
N SER A 135 -0.40 -5.42 -0.82
CA SER A 135 -0.17 -6.38 0.26
C SER A 135 -1.35 -6.28 1.24
N TYR A 136 -2.48 -6.88 0.83
CA TYR A 136 -3.77 -6.70 1.49
C TYR A 136 -4.11 -7.87 2.42
N GLY A 137 -4.46 -7.54 3.67
CA GLY A 137 -5.15 -8.45 4.59
C GLY A 137 -6.66 -8.33 4.41
N ARG A 138 -7.28 -7.42 5.16
CA ARG A 138 -8.74 -7.20 5.15
C ARG A 138 -9.29 -6.90 3.75
N GLY A 139 -8.60 -6.09 2.94
CA GLY A 139 -9.07 -5.74 1.58
C GLY A 139 -9.35 -6.97 0.67
N LEU A 140 -8.66 -8.09 0.89
CA LEU A 140 -8.93 -9.35 0.18
C LEU A 140 -9.87 -10.28 0.94
N GLN A 141 -9.76 -10.32 2.28
CA GLN A 141 -10.37 -11.37 3.09
C GLN A 141 -11.68 -10.94 3.78
N GLY A 142 -11.99 -9.65 3.85
CA GLY A 142 -13.14 -9.11 4.56
C GLY A 142 -14.49 -9.67 4.09
N ALA A 143 -14.79 -9.54 2.79
CA ALA A 143 -16.01 -10.09 2.21
C ALA A 143 -16.07 -11.63 2.23
N PRO A 144 -15.02 -12.38 1.84
CA PRO A 144 -14.99 -13.84 1.98
C PRO A 144 -15.26 -14.33 3.39
N LEU A 145 -14.68 -13.67 4.41
CA LEU A 145 -14.83 -14.06 5.81
C LEU A 145 -16.28 -13.83 6.29
N LYS A 146 -16.91 -12.73 5.86
CA LYS A 146 -18.34 -12.45 6.13
C LYS A 146 -19.25 -13.49 5.47
N ILE A 147 -18.95 -13.90 4.23
CA ILE A 147 -19.71 -14.95 3.54
C ILE A 147 -19.56 -16.28 4.25
N TRP A 148 -18.33 -16.66 4.60
CA TRP A 148 -18.06 -17.93 5.26
C TRP A 148 -18.79 -18.03 6.60
N GLY A 149 -18.67 -17.01 7.46
CA GLY A 149 -19.36 -16.97 8.76
C GLY A 149 -19.03 -18.13 9.71
N GLY A 150 -17.97 -18.90 9.44
CA GLY A 150 -17.65 -20.13 10.18
C GLY A 150 -18.44 -21.37 9.72
N GLU A 151 -19.27 -21.26 8.69
CA GLU A 151 -20.16 -22.33 8.24
C GLU A 151 -19.51 -23.17 7.13
N HIS A 152 -19.35 -24.47 7.36
CA HIS A 152 -18.74 -25.38 6.37
C HIS A 152 -19.49 -25.39 5.03
N ALA A 153 -20.81 -25.21 5.06
CA ALA A 153 -21.63 -25.15 3.85
C ALA A 153 -21.30 -23.95 2.94
N LYS A 154 -20.71 -22.88 3.48
CA LYS A 154 -20.42 -21.62 2.76
C LYS A 154 -18.97 -21.52 2.27
N VAL A 155 -18.15 -22.55 2.48
CA VAL A 155 -16.72 -22.53 2.08
C VAL A 155 -16.54 -22.25 0.60
N SER A 156 -17.31 -22.91 -0.28
CA SER A 156 -17.24 -22.68 -1.73
C SER A 156 -17.57 -21.23 -2.11
N ASP A 157 -18.59 -20.64 -1.49
CA ASP A 157 -19.01 -19.28 -1.82
C ASP A 157 -18.02 -18.23 -1.32
N ALA A 158 -17.41 -18.47 -0.15
CA ALA A 158 -16.32 -17.63 0.35
C ALA A 158 -15.07 -17.72 -0.55
N GLN A 159 -14.72 -18.91 -1.03
CA GLN A 159 -13.61 -19.09 -1.97
C GLN A 159 -13.85 -18.36 -3.29
N LYS A 160 -15.07 -18.45 -3.85
CA LYS A 160 -15.45 -17.70 -5.06
C LYS A 160 -15.32 -16.19 -4.87
N GLU A 161 -15.74 -15.65 -3.72
CA GLU A 161 -15.56 -14.23 -3.46
C GLU A 161 -14.09 -13.84 -3.29
N PHE A 162 -13.28 -14.69 -2.65
CA PHE A 162 -11.84 -14.45 -2.52
C PHE A 162 -11.15 -14.42 -3.89
N GLU A 163 -11.48 -15.38 -4.77
CA GLU A 163 -10.98 -15.43 -6.14
C GLU A 163 -11.41 -14.20 -6.95
N ARG A 164 -12.71 -13.86 -6.91
CA ARG A 164 -13.25 -12.67 -7.59
C ARG A 164 -12.46 -11.42 -7.20
N ARG A 165 -12.12 -11.29 -5.92
CA ARG A 165 -11.31 -10.18 -5.42
C ARG A 165 -9.86 -10.25 -5.83
N GLY A 166 -9.23 -11.41 -5.74
CA GLY A 166 -7.87 -11.60 -6.25
C GLY A 166 -7.74 -11.14 -7.70
N ILE A 167 -8.73 -11.48 -8.55
CA ILE A 167 -8.80 -11.03 -9.94
C ILE A 167 -8.96 -9.51 -10.03
N ALA A 168 -9.89 -8.92 -9.27
CA ALA A 168 -10.12 -7.48 -9.26
C ALA A 168 -8.87 -6.68 -8.86
N VAL A 169 -8.21 -7.05 -7.77
CA VAL A 169 -6.99 -6.34 -7.32
C VAL A 169 -5.82 -6.59 -8.29
N SER A 170 -5.76 -7.77 -8.91
CA SER A 170 -4.79 -8.05 -9.97
C SER A 170 -5.01 -7.20 -11.23
N LEU A 171 -6.26 -6.82 -11.56
CA LEU A 171 -6.57 -5.90 -12.64
C LEU A 171 -6.24 -4.45 -12.24
N ALA A 172 -6.49 -4.09 -10.98
CA ALA A 172 -6.16 -2.77 -10.44
C ALA A 172 -4.64 -2.51 -10.46
N ARG A 173 -3.82 -3.52 -10.12
CA ARG A 173 -2.36 -3.45 -10.32
C ARG A 173 -1.97 -3.13 -11.77
N GLN A 174 -2.79 -3.52 -12.75
CA GLN A 174 -2.50 -3.27 -14.16
C GLN A 174 -3.12 -1.96 -14.68
N GLY A 175 -3.82 -1.18 -13.83
CA GLY A 175 -4.57 0.00 -14.28
C GLY A 175 -5.72 -0.34 -15.22
N LYS A 176 -6.32 -1.54 -15.07
CA LYS A 176 -7.35 -2.09 -15.96
C LYS A 176 -8.62 -2.55 -15.22
N TYR A 177 -8.74 -2.18 -13.95
CA TYR A 177 -9.96 -2.43 -13.18
C TYR A 177 -11.02 -1.36 -13.49
#